data_AF-A0A7Z9WZ41-F1
#
_entry.id   AF-A0A7Z9WZ41-F1
#
_cell.length_a   1.000
_cell.length_b   1.000
_cell.length_c   1.000
_cell.angle_alpha   90.00
_cell.angle_beta   90.00
_cell.angle_gamma   90.00
#
_symmetry.space_group_name_H-M   'P 1'
#
loop_
_entity.id
_entity.type
_entity.pdbx_description
1 polymer ?
#
loop_
_entity_poly.entity_id
_entity_poly.type
_entity_poly.pdbx_seq_one_letter_code
_entity_poly.pdbx_strand_id
1 'polypeptide(L)'
;MLPLALTMGCPAGIGPEIILKYFHQHNNNLHSPVIVVGDKNVLDFYADKLQFNCSIIPWLVGDTIPTGSGTIPLLETSRLPQACIQPGEFS
;
A
#
# COMPACT_ATOMS: atom_id res chain seq x y z
N MET A 1 -20.13 -5.04 7.37
CA MET A 1 -18.78 -4.68 7.83
C MET A 1 -18.24 -3.65 6.86
N LEU A 2 -17.81 -2.48 7.34
CA LEU A 2 -17.37 -1.38 6.48
C LEU A 2 -15.85 -1.48 6.24
N PRO A 3 -15.36 -1.18 5.04
CA PRO A 3 -13.93 -1.14 4.78
C PRO A 3 -13.26 0.02 5.51
N LEU A 4 -12.03 -0.19 5.93
CA LEU A 4 -11.17 0.84 6.51
C LEU A 4 -10.23 1.39 5.43
N ALA A 5 -10.26 2.70 5.20
CA ALA A 5 -9.29 3.37 4.36
C ALA A 5 -8.00 3.65 5.15
N LEU A 6 -6.87 3.14 4.66
CA LEU A 6 -5.54 3.39 5.23
C LEU A 6 -4.74 4.28 4.29
N THR A 7 -4.57 5.54 4.66
CA THR A 7 -3.77 6.48 3.85
C THR A 7 -2.28 6.14 3.94
N MET A 8 -1.59 6.14 2.80
CA MET A 8 -0.13 5.94 2.74
C MET A 8 0.67 7.02 3.48
N GLY A 9 0.13 8.24 3.54
CA GLY A 9 0.82 9.39 4.10
C GLY A 9 1.91 9.91 3.17
N CYS A 10 3.03 10.35 3.73
CA CYS A 10 4.14 10.92 2.96
C CYS A 10 4.95 9.82 2.25
N PRO A 11 5.18 9.92 0.93
CA PRO A 11 6.03 8.99 0.17
C PRO A 11 7.46 8.87 0.68
N ALA A 12 8.04 9.96 1.21
CA ALA A 12 9.40 9.99 1.76
C ALA A 12 9.45 9.55 3.24
N GLY A 13 8.30 9.44 3.90
CA GLY A 13 8.19 8.96 5.27
C GLY A 13 8.27 7.44 5.39
N ILE A 14 7.93 6.93 6.58
CA ILE A 14 7.93 5.48 6.86
C ILE A 14 6.57 4.81 6.59
N GLY A 15 5.53 5.59 6.26
CA GLY A 15 4.17 5.09 6.04
C GLY A 15 4.09 3.95 5.02
N PRO A 16 4.68 4.08 3.82
CA PRO A 16 4.74 3.01 2.83
C PRO A 16 5.35 1.71 3.40
N GLU A 17 6.45 1.81 4.14
CA GLU A 17 7.13 0.65 4.75
C GLU A 17 6.26 -0.04 5.80
N ILE A 18 5.57 0.72 6.66
CA ILE A 18 4.67 0.16 7.68
C ILE A 18 3.51 -0.60 7.03
N ILE A 19 2.93 -0.06 5.96
CA ILE A 19 1.87 -0.72 5.20
C ILE A 19 2.37 -2.07 4.69
N LEU A 20 3.52 -2.11 4.02
CA LEU A 20 4.02 -3.36 3.46
C LEU A 20 4.34 -4.40 4.54
N LYS A 21 4.98 -3.99 5.65
CA LYS A 21 5.24 -4.89 6.80
C LYS A 21 3.95 -5.48 7.35
N TYR A 22 2.93 -4.64 7.48
CA TYR A 22 1.62 -5.05 7.98
C TYR A 22 1.02 -6.15 7.10
N PHE A 23 0.91 -5.91 5.79
CA PHE A 23 0.32 -6.87 4.86
C PHE A 23 1.17 -8.13 4.64
N HIS A 24 2.49 -8.02 4.81
CA HIS A 24 3.40 -9.15 4.76
C HIS A 24 3.27 -10.07 5.99
N GLN A 25 3.10 -9.50 7.19
CA GLN A 25 3.07 -10.28 8.44
C GLN A 25 1.69 -10.81 8.83
N HIS A 26 0.61 -10.10 8.49
CA HIS A 26 -0.71 -10.34 9.11
C HIS A 26 -1.72 -11.10 8.25
N ASN A 27 -1.35 -11.64 7.08
CA ASN A 27 -2.22 -12.44 6.18
C ASN A 27 -3.65 -11.88 5.98
N ASN A 28 -3.84 -10.57 6.15
CA ASN A 28 -5.17 -9.94 6.14
C ASN A 28 -6.20 -10.52 7.12
N ASN A 29 -5.75 -11.04 8.28
CA ASN A 29 -6.63 -11.47 9.38
C ASN A 29 -7.23 -10.29 10.16
N LEU A 30 -7.76 -9.30 9.43
CA LEU A 30 -8.41 -8.15 10.01
C LEU A 30 -9.90 -8.39 10.24
N HIS A 31 -10.42 -7.76 11.28
CA HIS A 31 -11.86 -7.70 11.52
C HIS A 31 -12.61 -6.85 10.49
N SER A 32 -11.92 -6.07 9.66
CA SER A 32 -12.48 -5.29 8.55
C SER A 32 -11.52 -5.29 7.36
N PRO A 33 -12.02 -5.35 6.12
CA PRO A 33 -11.17 -5.22 4.95
C PRO A 33 -10.49 -3.84 4.94
N VAL A 34 -9.21 -3.79 4.61
CA VAL A 34 -8.43 -2.55 4.50
C VAL A 34 -8.15 -2.24 3.05
N ILE A 35 -8.36 -0.98 2.68
CA ILE A 35 -8.01 -0.43 1.36
C ILE A 35 -6.93 0.62 1.60
N VAL A 36 -5.77 0.43 0.99
CA VAL A 36 -4.71 1.43 1.00
C VAL A 36 -5.06 2.54 0.03
N VAL A 37 -4.93 3.79 0.47
CA VAL A 37 -5.14 4.98 -0.36
C VAL A 37 -3.78 5.64 -0.55
N GLY A 38 -3.26 5.65 -1.78
CA GLY A 38 -1.90 6.12 -2.01
C GLY A 38 -1.39 5.94 -3.44
N ASP A 39 -0.09 5.72 -3.56
CA ASP A 39 0.63 5.71 -4.83
C ASP A 39 1.23 4.33 -5.10
N LYS A 40 0.93 3.76 -6.27
CA LYS A 40 1.42 2.43 -6.62
C LYS A 40 2.93 2.39 -6.75
N ASN A 41 3.53 3.39 -7.40
CA ASN A 41 4.97 3.40 -7.66
C ASN A 41 5.77 3.49 -6.36
N VAL A 42 5.25 4.19 -5.35
CA VAL A 42 5.85 4.26 -4.01
C VAL A 42 5.79 2.89 -3.33
N LEU A 43 4.62 2.25 -3.30
CA LEU A 43 4.49 0.94 -2.67
C LEU A 43 5.34 -0.13 -3.38
N ASP A 44 5.39 -0.13 -4.72
CA ASP A 44 6.25 -1.02 -5.49
C ASP A 44 7.73 -0.78 -5.16
N PHE A 45 8.19 0.49 -5.13
CA PHE A 45 9.55 0.85 -4.77
C PHE A 45 9.94 0.31 -3.38
N TYR A 46 9.09 0.48 -2.37
CA TYR A 46 9.39 -0.02 -1.03
C TYR A 46 9.28 -1.55 -0.94
N ALA A 47 8.37 -2.18 -1.69
CA ALA A 47 8.26 -3.64 -1.74
C ALA A 47 9.54 -4.26 -2.29
N ASP A 48 10.07 -3.70 -3.38
CA ASP A 48 11.34 -4.10 -3.97
C ASP A 48 12.50 -3.83 -3.00
N LYS A 49 12.57 -2.62 -2.43
CA LYS A 49 13.66 -2.24 -1.50
C LYS A 49 13.72 -3.14 -0.25
N LEU A 50 12.56 -3.58 0.24
CA LEU A 50 12.43 -4.42 1.44
C LEU A 50 12.39 -5.91 1.14
N GLN A 51 12.37 -6.31 -0.14
CA GLN A 51 12.26 -7.70 -0.60
C GLN A 51 10.97 -8.38 -0.08
N PHE A 52 9.86 -7.65 -0.09
CA PHE A 52 8.57 -8.19 0.30
C PHE A 52 7.77 -8.71 -0.90
N ASN A 53 7.50 -10.01 -0.88
CA ASN A 53 6.60 -10.64 -1.83
C ASN A 53 5.15 -10.28 -1.50
N CYS A 54 4.64 -9.22 -2.10
CA CYS A 54 3.26 -8.77 -1.97
C CYS A 54 2.66 -8.42 -3.35
N SER A 55 1.34 -8.48 -3.44
CA SER A 55 0.58 -8.12 -4.63
C SER A 55 -0.21 -6.85 -4.36
N ILE A 56 0.22 -5.74 -4.95
CA ILE A 56 -0.50 -4.47 -4.90
C ILE A 56 -1.53 -4.47 -6.03
N ILE A 57 -2.81 -4.62 -5.66
CA ILE A 57 -3.93 -4.81 -6.58
C ILE A 57 -4.75 -3.52 -6.62
N PRO A 58 -4.90 -2.87 -7.80
CA PRO A 58 -5.80 -1.74 -7.95
C PRO A 58 -7.23 -2.12 -7.58
N TRP A 59 -7.90 -1.24 -6.84
CA TRP A 59 -9.31 -1.37 -6.46
C TRP A 59 -10.06 -0.09 -6.80
N LEU A 60 -11.23 -0.21 -7.44
CA LEU A 60 -12.12 0.89 -7.73
C LEU A 60 -13.40 0.79 -6.89
N VAL A 61 -14.04 1.94 -6.68
CA VAL A 61 -15.32 2.01 -5.96
C VAL A 61 -16.36 1.16 -6.67
N GLY A 62 -16.90 0.18 -5.96
CA GLY A 62 -17.87 -0.80 -6.49
C GLY A 62 -17.27 -2.18 -6.75
N ASP A 63 -15.95 -2.30 -6.81
CA ASP A 63 -15.28 -3.60 -6.93
C ASP A 63 -15.35 -4.40 -5.63
N THR A 64 -15.27 -5.73 -5.77
CA THR A 64 -15.01 -6.59 -4.61
C THR A 64 -13.60 -6.33 -4.10
N ILE A 65 -13.44 -6.09 -2.80
CA ILE A 65 -12.13 -5.82 -2.20
C ILE A 65 -11.28 -7.09 -2.26
N PRO A 66 -10.09 -7.05 -2.89
CA PRO A 66 -9.18 -8.19 -2.91
C PRO A 66 -8.80 -8.63 -1.49
N THR A 67 -8.78 -9.94 -1.26
CA THR A 67 -8.39 -10.54 0.01
C THR A 67 -7.31 -11.60 -0.22
N GLY A 68 -6.60 -11.98 0.84
CA GLY A 68 -5.55 -13.00 0.78
C GLY A 68 -4.22 -12.53 1.34
N SER A 69 -3.33 -13.48 1.65
CA SER A 69 -2.01 -13.19 2.21
C SER A 69 -1.17 -12.33 1.28
N GLY A 70 -0.53 -11.29 1.81
CA GLY A 70 0.33 -10.38 1.03
C GLY A 70 -0.41 -9.58 -0.05
N THR A 71 -1.75 -9.57 -0.05
CA THR A 71 -2.54 -8.80 -1.01
C THR A 71 -2.86 -7.43 -0.45
N ILE A 72 -2.56 -6.38 -1.21
CA ILE A 72 -2.75 -4.98 -0.82
C ILE A 72 -3.74 -4.34 -1.79
N PRO A 73 -5.02 -4.20 -1.42
CA PRO A 73 -5.97 -3.41 -2.19
C PRO A 73 -5.54 -1.94 -2.20
N LEU A 74 -5.43 -1.34 -3.38
CA LEU A 74 -4.97 0.03 -3.56
C LEU A 74 -6.01 0.87 -4.31
N LEU A 75 -6.49 1.91 -3.65
CA LEU A 75 -7.10 3.06 -4.31
C LEU A 75 -5.98 4.05 -4.68
N GLU A 76 -5.62 4.08 -5.96
CA GLU A 76 -4.54 4.95 -6.46
C GLU A 76 -5.01 6.41 -6.49
N THR A 77 -4.27 7.30 -5.83
CA THR A 77 -4.57 8.74 -5.77
C THR A 77 -3.54 9.62 -6.46
N SER A 78 -2.38 9.06 -6.76
CA SER A 78 -1.26 9.73 -7.42
C SER A 78 -0.39 8.72 -8.14
N ARG A 79 0.51 9.23 -8.99
CA ARG A 79 1.55 8.43 -9.64
C ARG A 79 2.85 9.21 -9.73
N LEU A 80 3.69 9.06 -8.73
CA LEU A 80 5.00 9.72 -8.63
C LEU A 80 6.01 9.04 -9.56
N PRO A 81 6.82 9.81 -10.32
CA PRO A 81 7.96 9.26 -11.03
C PRO A 81 8.94 8.61 -10.05
N GLN A 82 9.52 7.47 -10.41
CA GLN A 82 10.44 6.74 -9.52
C GLN A 82 11.65 7.59 -9.09
N ALA A 83 12.13 8.48 -9.97
CA ALA A 83 13.22 9.42 -9.65
C ALA A 83 12.88 10.40 -8.53
N CYS A 84 11.61 10.61 -8.21
CA CYS A 84 11.14 11.49 -7.13
C CYS A 84 10.91 10.73 -5.81
N ILE A 85 11.10 9.40 -5.78
CA ILE A 85 10.87 8.59 -4.59
C ILE A 85 12.19 8.47 -3.80
N GLN A 86 12.37 9.36 -2.84
CA GLN A 86 13.60 9.48 -2.05
C GLN A 86 13.28 9.38 -0.54
N PRO A 87 13.41 8.19 0.06
CA PRO A 87 13.14 8.01 1.49
C PRO A 87 13.99 8.92 2.36
N GLY A 88 13.36 9.69 3.25
CA GLY A 88 14.01 10.65 4.14
C GLY A 88 14.27 12.03 3.54
N GLU A 89 14.00 12.25 2.25
CA GLU A 89 14.14 13.55 1.59
C GLU A 89 12.75 14.15 1.33
N PHE A 90 12.43 15.26 1.99
CA PHE A 90 11.13 15.92 1.90
C PHE A 90 11.21 17.09 0.91
N SER A 91 10.32 17.09 -0.08
CA SER A 91 10.14 18.16 -1.09
C SER A 91 9.24 19.29 -0.58
#